data_AF-A0A8T5LBV3-F1
#
_entry.id   AF-A0A8T5LBV3-F1
#
_cell.length_a   1.000
_cell.length_b   1.000
_cell.length_c   1.000
_cell.angle_alpha   90.00
_cell.angle_beta   90.00
_cell.angle_gamma   90.00
#
_symmetry.space_group_name_H-M   'P 1'
#
loop_
_entity.id
_entity.type
_entity.pdbx_description
1 polymer ?
#
loop_
_entity_poly.entity_id
_entity_poly.type
_entity_poly.pdbx_seq_one_letter_code
_entity_poly.pdbx_strand_id
1 'polypeptide(L)'
;ITKPKLPWDNLDSLKEIAKTIILEVKSLEKEISKELLKKKDYLKLDLEELKIYIEELRNYRRRLQEEIEHDESQDVKNVRDYIEILDKNIYGMEERPLVLEKYVTLGLNALNDALRIKPNYPVGDDNEPTNTAPAGKPDIECFYEEYNSICEVTLLKDRSQWFNEGQPVMRHLREFEEENSEKETYCLFIAPSLHVDTLETFWMAINYGYKGKKQKIIPITLNQFVKMLKVLLAMKEKGERFTRDHLLKLYISLLDLRGIENSDQWVNEIYNRLNKWGKVLTNGRAN
;
A
#
# COMPACT_ATOMS: atom_id res chain seq x y z
N ILE A 1 15.70 -16.58 -31.72
CA ILE A 1 16.64 -16.85 -30.60
C ILE A 1 15.84 -17.59 -29.53
N THR A 2 16.10 -18.88 -29.33
CA THR A 2 15.46 -19.68 -28.27
C THR A 2 15.98 -19.21 -26.92
N LYS A 3 15.08 -18.88 -25.98
CA LYS A 3 15.47 -18.52 -24.61
C LYS A 3 16.25 -19.69 -23.97
N PRO A 4 17.27 -19.42 -23.15
CA PRO A 4 18.02 -20.47 -22.48
C PRO A 4 17.09 -21.29 -21.58
N LYS A 5 17.21 -22.62 -21.68
CA LYS A 5 16.46 -23.56 -20.83
C LYS A 5 17.16 -23.63 -19.48
N LEU A 6 16.50 -23.15 -18.44
CA LEU A 6 17.06 -23.13 -17.09
C LEU A 6 17.11 -24.56 -16.52
N PRO A 7 18.04 -24.88 -15.60
CA PRO A 7 18.17 -26.23 -15.04
C PRO A 7 16.86 -26.77 -14.42
N TRP A 8 16.04 -25.87 -13.86
CA TRP A 8 14.74 -26.16 -13.25
C TRP A 8 13.56 -26.11 -14.24
N ASP A 9 13.79 -25.80 -15.52
CA ASP A 9 12.76 -25.77 -16.56
C ASP A 9 12.53 -27.16 -17.15
N ASN A 10 12.22 -28.11 -16.26
CA ASN A 10 11.89 -29.49 -16.57
C ASN A 10 10.71 -29.96 -15.69
N LEU A 11 10.04 -31.02 -16.12
CA LEU A 11 8.80 -31.49 -15.50
C LEU A 11 8.97 -31.86 -14.03
N ASP A 12 10.07 -32.53 -13.68
CA ASP A 12 10.30 -33.02 -12.31
C ASP A 12 10.55 -31.85 -11.35
N SER A 13 11.37 -30.88 -11.76
CA SER A 13 11.62 -29.67 -10.97
C SER A 13 10.35 -28.84 -10.78
N LEU A 14 9.53 -28.66 -11.82
CA LEU A 14 8.27 -27.93 -11.70
C LEU A 14 7.26 -28.66 -10.79
N LYS A 15 7.21 -30.00 -10.83
CA LYS A 15 6.37 -30.79 -9.92
C LYS A 15 6.78 -30.64 -8.46
N GLU A 16 8.08 -30.63 -8.16
CA GLU A 16 8.55 -30.38 -6.79
C GLU A 16 8.28 -28.93 -6.35
N ILE A 17 8.44 -27.94 -7.23
CA ILE A 17 8.06 -26.54 -6.94
C ILE A 17 6.57 -26.44 -6.61
N ALA A 18 5.69 -27.02 -7.44
CA ALA A 18 4.25 -27.01 -7.21
C ALA A 18 3.89 -27.68 -5.87
N LYS A 19 4.52 -28.82 -5.55
CA LYS A 19 4.33 -29.54 -4.29
C LYS A 19 4.71 -28.69 -3.08
N THR A 20 5.87 -28.02 -3.11
CA THR A 20 6.33 -27.15 -2.01
C THR A 20 5.33 -26.02 -1.78
N ILE A 21 4.93 -25.30 -2.83
CA ILE A 21 3.97 -24.20 -2.71
C ILE A 21 2.60 -24.71 -2.20
N ILE A 22 2.16 -25.89 -2.65
CA ILE A 22 0.91 -26.49 -2.14
C ILE A 22 0.98 -26.78 -0.63
N LEU A 23 2.14 -27.23 -0.12
CA LEU A 23 2.30 -27.47 1.31
C LEU A 23 2.24 -26.17 2.11
N GLU A 24 2.90 -25.11 1.63
CA GLU A 24 2.84 -23.78 2.23
C GLU A 24 1.42 -23.22 2.20
N VAL A 25 0.75 -23.27 1.04
CA VAL A 25 -0.64 -22.84 0.89
C VAL A 25 -1.54 -23.58 1.88
N LYS A 26 -1.40 -24.89 2.03
CA LYS A 26 -2.19 -25.66 3.02
C LYS A 26 -1.93 -25.20 4.46
N SER A 27 -0.70 -24.80 4.78
CA SER A 27 -0.37 -24.25 6.10
C SER A 27 -1.09 -22.93 6.32
N LEU A 28 -1.01 -22.01 5.36
CA LEU A 28 -1.65 -20.69 5.41
C LEU A 28 -3.18 -20.80 5.44
N GLU A 29 -3.78 -21.66 4.62
CA GLU A 29 -5.23 -21.92 4.62
C GLU A 29 -5.74 -22.43 5.98
N LYS A 30 -4.93 -23.26 6.65
CA LYS A 30 -5.24 -23.76 8.00
C LYS A 30 -5.19 -22.63 9.03
N GLU A 31 -4.22 -21.73 8.91
CA GLU A 31 -4.06 -20.59 9.79
C GLU A 31 -5.26 -19.65 9.73
N ILE A 32 -5.68 -19.26 8.51
CA ILE A 32 -6.83 -18.37 8.33
C ILE A 32 -8.19 -19.08 8.29
N SER A 33 -8.19 -20.42 8.36
CA SER A 33 -9.39 -21.26 8.26
C SER A 33 -10.24 -21.01 7.00
N LYS A 34 -9.59 -20.74 5.87
CA LYS A 34 -10.24 -20.52 4.56
C LYS A 34 -9.52 -21.31 3.47
N GLU A 35 -10.30 -21.93 2.58
CA GLU A 35 -9.81 -22.49 1.30
C GLU A 35 -10.52 -21.77 0.16
N LEU A 36 -9.75 -21.03 -0.64
CA LEU A 36 -10.25 -20.15 -1.68
C LEU A 36 -9.81 -20.60 -3.08
N LEU A 37 -8.92 -21.60 -3.17
CA LEU A 37 -8.47 -22.17 -4.45
C LEU A 37 -8.64 -23.70 -4.44
N LYS A 38 -9.43 -24.19 -5.41
CA LYS A 38 -9.53 -25.62 -5.69
C LYS A 38 -8.23 -26.10 -6.34
N LYS A 39 -7.48 -26.95 -5.65
CA LYS A 39 -6.17 -27.43 -6.11
C LYS A 39 -6.32 -28.44 -7.25
N LYS A 40 -5.50 -28.30 -8.29
CA LYS A 40 -5.42 -29.21 -9.45
C LYS A 40 -4.53 -30.40 -9.12
N ASP A 41 -4.73 -31.53 -9.81
CA ASP A 41 -3.83 -32.67 -9.75
C ASP A 41 -2.57 -32.40 -10.59
N TYR A 42 -1.60 -31.71 -9.98
CA TYR A 42 -0.38 -31.24 -10.64
C TYR A 42 0.49 -32.36 -11.23
N LEU A 43 0.30 -33.62 -10.81
CA LEU A 43 1.04 -34.76 -11.36
C LEU A 43 0.64 -35.07 -12.81
N LYS A 44 -0.57 -34.68 -13.21
CA LYS A 44 -1.14 -34.90 -14.56
C LYS A 44 -0.90 -33.74 -15.53
N LEU A 45 -0.42 -32.61 -15.04
CA LEU A 45 -0.19 -31.42 -15.86
C LEU A 45 1.10 -31.57 -16.67
N ASP A 46 1.07 -31.05 -17.90
CA ASP A 46 2.26 -30.91 -18.72
C ASP A 46 3.15 -29.74 -18.28
N LEU A 47 4.25 -29.50 -19.00
CA LEU A 47 5.24 -28.48 -18.63
C LEU A 47 4.66 -27.06 -18.65
N GLU A 48 3.81 -26.73 -19.63
CA GLU A 48 3.25 -25.38 -19.75
C GLU A 48 2.10 -25.19 -18.76
N GLU A 49 1.25 -26.21 -18.62
CA GLU A 49 0.19 -26.22 -17.61
C GLU A 49 0.74 -26.10 -16.19
N LEU A 50 1.88 -26.74 -15.89
CA LEU A 50 2.57 -26.61 -14.60
C LEU A 50 3.07 -25.19 -14.36
N LYS A 51 3.64 -24.52 -15.37
CA LYS A 51 4.12 -23.15 -15.22
C LYS A 51 2.98 -22.20 -14.86
N ILE A 52 1.86 -22.31 -15.59
CA ILE A 52 0.66 -21.53 -15.32
C ILE A 52 0.13 -21.85 -13.92
N TYR A 53 0.06 -23.14 -13.55
CA TYR A 53 -0.46 -23.53 -12.24
C TYR A 53 0.44 -23.10 -11.07
N ILE A 54 1.76 -23.13 -11.22
CA ILE A 54 2.71 -22.61 -10.22
C ILE A 54 2.50 -21.12 -10.02
N GLU A 55 2.27 -20.36 -11.10
CA GLU A 55 1.99 -18.93 -11.00
C GLU A 55 0.63 -18.66 -10.33
N GLU A 56 -0.40 -19.44 -10.64
CA GLU A 56 -1.68 -19.40 -9.92
C GLU A 56 -1.49 -19.68 -8.41
N LEU A 57 -0.68 -20.69 -8.07
CA LEU A 57 -0.38 -21.06 -6.68
C LEU A 57 0.41 -19.97 -5.94
N ARG A 58 1.39 -19.33 -6.58
CA ARG A 58 2.15 -18.21 -6.01
C ARG A 58 1.27 -17.00 -5.73
N ASN A 59 0.43 -16.63 -6.70
CA ASN A 59 -0.51 -15.54 -6.53
C ASN A 59 -1.52 -15.84 -5.41
N TYR A 60 -1.93 -17.10 -5.28
CA TYR A 60 -2.79 -17.52 -4.18
C TYR A 60 -2.08 -17.50 -2.83
N ARG A 61 -0.86 -18.02 -2.73
CA ARG A 61 0.01 -17.95 -1.53
C ARG A 61 0.14 -16.52 -1.06
N ARG A 62 0.50 -15.60 -1.98
CA ARG A 62 0.61 -14.16 -1.71
C ARG A 62 -0.69 -13.57 -1.16
N ARG A 63 -1.84 -13.92 -1.74
CA ARG A 63 -3.13 -13.43 -1.26
C ARG A 63 -3.47 -13.92 0.15
N LEU A 64 -3.14 -15.16 0.50
CA LEU A 64 -3.32 -15.67 1.87
C LEU A 64 -2.41 -14.92 2.85
N GLN A 65 -1.17 -14.64 2.45
CA GLN A 65 -0.21 -13.87 3.26
C GLN A 65 -0.69 -12.43 3.49
N GLU A 66 -1.20 -11.76 2.45
CA GLU A 66 -1.82 -10.43 2.57
C GLU A 66 -3.01 -10.43 3.55
N GLU A 67 -3.82 -11.50 3.59
CA GLU A 67 -4.90 -11.65 4.58
C GLU A 67 -4.36 -11.83 6.01
N ILE A 68 -3.32 -12.64 6.20
CA ILE A 68 -2.67 -12.82 7.51
C ILE A 68 -2.06 -11.51 7.99
N GLU A 69 -1.29 -10.83 7.14
CA GLU A 69 -0.69 -9.52 7.46
C GLU A 69 -1.75 -8.49 7.83
N HIS A 70 -2.90 -8.51 7.15
CA HIS A 70 -4.02 -7.63 7.49
C HIS A 70 -4.57 -7.90 8.89
N ASP A 71 -4.80 -9.17 9.22
CA ASP A 71 -5.31 -9.61 10.53
C ASP A 71 -4.30 -9.31 11.65
N GLU A 72 -3.02 -9.63 11.43
CA GLU A 72 -1.94 -9.33 12.36
C GLU A 72 -1.77 -7.83 12.59
N SER A 73 -1.91 -7.02 11.54
CA SER A 73 -1.83 -5.55 11.64
C SER A 73 -2.92 -4.95 12.54
N GLN A 74 -3.96 -5.72 12.89
CA GLN A 74 -4.98 -5.28 13.83
C GLN A 74 -4.52 -5.31 15.29
N ASP A 75 -3.46 -6.05 15.64
CA ASP A 75 -2.91 -6.09 17.00
C ASP A 75 -2.28 -4.74 17.38
N VAL A 76 -2.64 -4.24 18.55
CA VAL A 76 -2.13 -2.99 19.14
C VAL A 76 -0.60 -3.02 19.30
N LYS A 77 0.00 -4.18 19.59
CA LYS A 77 1.46 -4.33 19.67
C LYS A 77 2.12 -4.09 18.32
N ASN A 78 1.60 -4.72 17.27
CA ASN A 78 2.10 -4.55 15.91
C ASN A 78 2.01 -3.08 15.46
N VAL A 79 0.89 -2.41 15.75
CA VAL A 79 0.77 -0.96 15.47
C VAL A 79 1.83 -0.12 16.18
N ARG A 80 2.19 -0.45 17.43
CA ARG A 80 3.28 0.23 18.16
C ARG A 80 4.63 0.00 17.48
N ASP A 81 4.91 -1.23 17.05
CA ASP A 81 6.16 -1.59 16.40
C ASP A 81 6.30 -0.86 15.05
N TYR A 82 5.21 -0.77 14.27
CA TYR A 82 5.20 -0.03 13.00
C TYR A 82 5.48 1.46 13.24
N ILE A 83 4.86 2.06 14.26
CA ILE A 83 5.12 3.44 14.67
C ILE A 83 6.59 3.61 15.04
N GLU A 84 7.15 2.74 15.88
CA GLU A 84 8.53 2.83 16.31
C GLU A 84 9.50 2.78 15.11
N ILE A 85 9.25 1.89 14.17
CA ILE A 85 10.10 1.72 13.00
C ILE A 85 10.03 2.95 12.09
N LEU A 86 8.82 3.41 11.76
CA LEU A 86 8.64 4.56 10.87
C LEU A 86 9.07 5.90 11.50
N ASP A 87 8.91 6.06 12.82
CA ASP A 87 9.22 7.32 13.54
C ASP A 87 10.71 7.44 13.90
N LYS A 88 11.37 6.31 14.23
CA LYS A 88 12.72 6.34 14.82
C LYS A 88 13.77 5.54 14.04
N ASN A 89 13.42 4.36 13.53
CA ASN A 89 14.44 3.38 13.12
C ASN A 89 14.67 3.33 11.61
N ILE A 90 13.73 3.81 10.79
CA ILE A 90 13.77 3.68 9.32
C ILE A 90 15.07 4.21 8.70
N TYR A 91 15.66 5.28 9.25
CA TYR A 91 16.90 5.86 8.74
C TYR A 91 18.16 5.07 9.12
N GLY A 92 18.07 4.14 10.07
CA GLY A 92 19.15 3.24 10.47
C GLY A 92 19.11 1.86 9.82
N MET A 93 18.03 1.54 9.10
CA MET A 93 17.84 0.22 8.48
C MET A 93 18.62 0.08 7.18
N GLU A 94 18.92 -1.18 6.83
CA GLU A 94 19.37 -1.55 5.48
C GLU A 94 18.16 -1.55 4.53
N GLU A 95 18.40 -1.39 3.23
CA GLU A 95 17.35 -1.41 2.20
C GLU A 95 16.15 -0.50 2.50
N ARG A 96 16.42 0.70 3.04
CA ARG A 96 15.41 1.63 3.56
C ARG A 96 14.19 1.88 2.66
N PRO A 97 14.33 2.01 1.32
CA PRO A 97 13.15 2.18 0.45
C PRO A 97 12.20 0.98 0.54
N LEU A 98 12.74 -0.24 0.53
CA LEU A 98 11.97 -1.48 0.64
C LEU A 98 11.30 -1.61 2.01
N VAL A 99 12.04 -1.27 3.06
CA VAL A 99 11.50 -1.21 4.43
C VAL A 99 10.38 -0.17 4.53
N LEU A 100 10.52 0.99 3.88
CA LEU A 100 9.48 2.02 3.87
C LEU A 100 8.20 1.49 3.22
N GLU A 101 8.29 0.87 2.04
CA GLU A 101 7.13 0.24 1.38
C GLU A 101 6.47 -0.81 2.28
N LYS A 102 7.26 -1.70 2.90
CA LYS A 102 6.76 -2.73 3.82
C LYS A 102 6.00 -2.12 5.00
N TYR A 103 6.62 -1.21 5.75
CA TYR A 103 6.02 -0.70 6.98
C TYR A 103 4.89 0.30 6.72
N VAL A 104 4.89 1.00 5.59
CA VAL A 104 3.71 1.76 5.16
C VAL A 104 2.58 0.81 4.77
N THR A 105 2.85 -0.29 4.09
CA THR A 105 1.84 -1.33 3.77
C THR A 105 1.20 -1.88 5.05
N LEU A 106 2.01 -2.27 6.04
CA LEU A 106 1.54 -2.75 7.35
C LEU A 106 0.75 -1.67 8.10
N GLY A 107 1.21 -0.42 8.06
CA GLY A 107 0.47 0.71 8.62
C GLY A 107 -0.88 0.95 7.95
N LEU A 108 -0.97 0.79 6.62
CA LEU A 108 -2.23 0.89 5.87
C LEU A 108 -3.17 -0.28 6.18
N ASN A 109 -2.64 -1.49 6.32
CA ASN A 109 -3.40 -2.65 6.81
C ASN A 109 -4.02 -2.38 8.19
N ALA A 110 -3.26 -1.78 9.10
CA ALA A 110 -3.75 -1.44 10.44
C ALA A 110 -4.81 -0.32 10.44
N LEU A 111 -4.70 0.64 9.52
CA LEU A 111 -5.51 1.87 9.49
C LEU A 111 -6.96 1.67 9.09
N ASN A 112 -7.40 0.52 8.59
CA ASN A 112 -8.76 0.40 8.05
C ASN A 112 -9.23 -1.04 7.95
N ASP A 113 -10.44 -1.17 7.41
CA ASP A 113 -11.10 -2.40 7.01
C ASP A 113 -11.17 -2.50 5.47
N ALA A 114 -10.04 -2.27 4.79
CA ALA A 114 -9.91 -2.48 3.35
C ALA A 114 -10.31 -3.90 2.95
N LEU A 115 -10.84 -4.05 1.74
CA LEU A 115 -11.07 -5.37 1.14
C LEU A 115 -9.73 -6.05 0.84
N ARG A 116 -8.71 -5.26 0.48
CA ARG A 116 -7.36 -5.71 0.21
C ARG A 116 -6.38 -4.54 0.22
N ILE A 117 -5.23 -4.70 0.88
CA ILE A 117 -4.05 -3.87 0.67
C ILE A 117 -3.03 -4.74 -0.06
N LYS A 118 -2.65 -4.33 -1.27
CA LYS A 118 -1.79 -5.08 -2.17
C LYS A 118 -0.51 -4.28 -2.41
N PRO A 119 0.58 -4.54 -1.69
CA PRO A 119 1.88 -4.02 -2.07
C PRO A 119 2.29 -4.58 -3.44
N ASN A 120 3.05 -3.84 -4.24
CA ASN A 120 3.57 -4.29 -5.53
C ASN A 120 5.05 -4.72 -5.49
N TYR A 121 5.75 -4.57 -4.36
CA TYR A 121 7.08 -5.17 -4.19
C TYR A 121 7.02 -6.70 -4.41
N PRO A 122 8.04 -7.30 -5.05
CA PRO A 122 8.19 -8.75 -5.10
C PRO A 122 8.57 -9.31 -3.73
N VAL A 123 7.97 -10.45 -3.36
CA VAL A 123 8.30 -11.18 -2.13
C VAL A 123 9.06 -12.48 -2.43
N GLY A 124 9.93 -12.86 -1.51
CA GLY A 124 10.62 -14.15 -1.49
C GLY A 124 9.71 -15.31 -1.08
N ASP A 125 10.30 -16.48 -0.89
CA ASP A 125 9.59 -17.66 -0.35
C ASP A 125 9.34 -17.53 1.16
N ASP A 126 10.10 -16.70 1.86
CA ASP A 126 9.92 -16.31 3.26
C ASP A 126 8.88 -15.19 3.45
N ASN A 127 8.23 -14.75 2.37
CA ASN A 127 7.31 -13.61 2.32
C ASN A 127 7.97 -12.25 2.59
N GLU A 128 9.30 -12.18 2.69
CA GLU A 128 9.97 -10.92 2.85
C GLU A 128 10.08 -10.20 1.50
N PRO A 129 9.91 -8.87 1.47
CA PRO A 129 10.15 -8.09 0.27
C PRO A 129 11.60 -8.30 -0.21
N THR A 130 11.80 -8.42 -1.52
CA THR A 130 13.12 -8.66 -2.13
C THR A 130 13.64 -7.49 -2.95
N ASN A 131 12.76 -6.58 -3.33
CA ASN A 131 13.06 -5.34 -4.03
C ASN A 131 11.87 -4.38 -3.90
N THR A 132 12.07 -3.11 -4.23
CA THR A 132 10.98 -2.12 -4.32
C THR A 132 9.99 -2.50 -5.43
N ALA A 133 8.81 -1.87 -5.41
CA ALA A 133 7.83 -2.04 -6.47
C ALA A 133 8.45 -1.84 -7.87
N PRO A 134 8.07 -2.68 -8.86
CA PRO A 134 8.60 -2.58 -10.20
C PRO A 134 8.10 -1.31 -10.90
N ALA A 135 8.90 -0.80 -11.84
CA ALA A 135 8.53 0.38 -12.63
C ALA A 135 7.17 0.20 -13.34
N GLY A 136 6.36 1.26 -13.37
CA GLY A 136 5.04 1.27 -14.02
C GLY A 136 3.92 0.68 -13.16
N LYS A 137 4.17 0.45 -11.87
CA LYS A 137 3.15 0.14 -10.88
C LYS A 137 3.30 1.09 -9.70
N PRO A 138 2.19 1.48 -9.04
CA PRO A 138 2.27 2.18 -7.77
C PRO A 138 2.89 1.26 -6.71
N ASP A 139 3.46 1.82 -5.64
CA ASP A 139 4.05 1.01 -4.59
C ASP A 139 3.02 0.09 -3.92
N ILE A 140 1.83 0.63 -3.63
CA ILE A 140 0.76 -0.06 -2.92
C ILE A 140 -0.61 0.27 -3.54
N GLU A 141 -1.41 -0.75 -3.80
CA GLU A 141 -2.81 -0.62 -4.26
C GLU A 141 -3.75 -0.99 -3.10
N CYS A 142 -4.69 -0.12 -2.77
CA CYS A 142 -5.64 -0.29 -1.67
C CYS A 142 -7.07 -0.32 -2.23
N PHE A 143 -7.79 -1.40 -1.94
CA PHE A 143 -9.14 -1.63 -2.43
C PHE A 143 -10.15 -1.54 -1.28
N TYR A 144 -11.13 -0.66 -1.39
CA TYR A 144 -12.21 -0.50 -0.40
C TYR A 144 -13.57 -0.73 -1.06
N GLU A 145 -14.63 -0.76 -0.26
CA GLU A 145 -15.99 -0.96 -0.77
C GLU A 145 -16.47 0.25 -1.59
N GLU A 146 -16.25 1.48 -1.10
CA GLU A 146 -16.77 2.73 -1.69
C GLU A 146 -15.77 3.47 -2.59
N TYR A 147 -14.48 3.24 -2.39
CA TYR A 147 -13.40 3.94 -3.10
C TYR A 147 -12.17 3.04 -3.24
N ASN A 148 -11.19 3.46 -4.01
CA ASN A 148 -9.87 2.84 -4.03
C ASN A 148 -8.79 3.90 -3.75
N SER A 149 -7.57 3.46 -3.43
CA SER A 149 -6.43 4.36 -3.42
C SER A 149 -5.15 3.67 -3.82
N ILE A 150 -4.22 4.41 -4.41
CA ILE A 150 -2.82 4.01 -4.42
C ILE A 150 -2.08 4.71 -3.27
N CYS A 151 -1.00 4.11 -2.78
CA CYS A 151 -0.03 4.78 -1.93
C CYS A 151 1.33 4.70 -2.59
N GLU A 152 2.01 5.84 -2.64
CA GLU A 152 3.34 6.02 -3.24
C GLU A 152 4.24 6.58 -2.14
N VAL A 153 5.41 5.98 -1.96
CA VAL A 153 6.32 6.28 -0.85
C VAL A 153 7.71 6.54 -1.38
N THR A 154 8.40 7.52 -0.78
CA THR A 154 9.76 7.83 -1.19
C THR A 154 10.57 8.34 -0.02
N LEU A 155 11.88 8.06 -0.02
CA LEU A 155 12.82 8.68 0.92
C LEU A 155 13.50 9.91 0.34
N LEU A 156 13.24 10.25 -0.92
CA LEU A 156 13.76 11.44 -1.58
C LEU A 156 13.18 12.70 -0.93
N LYS A 157 14.00 13.75 -0.81
CA LYS A 157 13.65 15.00 -0.10
C LYS A 157 13.94 16.26 -0.90
N ASP A 158 14.79 16.15 -1.91
CA ASP A 158 15.30 17.27 -2.71
C ASP A 158 14.67 17.25 -4.11
N ARG A 159 15.27 17.98 -5.07
CA ARG A 159 14.80 18.05 -6.45
C ARG A 159 14.68 16.68 -7.13
N SER A 160 15.43 15.67 -6.69
CA SER A 160 15.27 14.30 -7.18
C SER A 160 13.90 13.72 -6.84
N GLN A 161 13.25 14.15 -5.76
CA GLN A 161 11.87 13.78 -5.46
C GLN A 161 10.94 14.24 -6.58
N TRP A 162 11.03 15.50 -7.00
CA TRP A 162 10.20 16.00 -8.10
C TRP A 162 10.48 15.25 -9.40
N PHE A 163 11.76 15.02 -9.70
CA PHE A 163 12.17 14.34 -10.93
C PHE A 163 11.67 12.89 -11.01
N ASN A 164 11.78 12.14 -9.90
CA ASN A 164 11.43 10.72 -9.88
C ASN A 164 9.97 10.46 -9.53
N GLU A 165 9.32 11.33 -8.76
CA GLU A 165 7.96 11.07 -8.25
C GLU A 165 6.88 11.91 -8.94
N GLY A 166 7.20 13.12 -9.42
CA GLY A 166 6.20 14.06 -9.90
C GLY A 166 5.33 13.49 -11.03
N GLN A 167 5.95 13.10 -12.15
CA GLN A 167 5.21 12.52 -13.26
C GLN A 167 4.80 11.05 -13.03
N PRO A 168 5.65 10.16 -12.46
CA PRO A 168 5.26 8.76 -12.25
C PRO A 168 4.04 8.59 -11.35
N VAL A 169 3.96 9.28 -10.21
CA VAL A 169 2.79 9.23 -9.30
C VAL A 169 1.50 9.65 -10.00
N MET A 170 1.55 10.76 -10.76
CA MET A 170 0.39 11.22 -11.55
C MET A 170 -0.02 10.19 -12.60
N ARG A 171 0.94 9.48 -13.19
CA ARG A 171 0.67 8.45 -14.20
C ARG A 171 0.04 7.21 -13.57
N HIS A 172 0.64 6.68 -12.51
CA HIS A 172 0.14 5.50 -11.81
C HIS A 172 -1.28 5.72 -11.29
N LEU A 173 -1.57 6.89 -10.70
CA LEU A 173 -2.93 7.22 -10.27
C LEU A 173 -3.92 7.19 -11.44
N ARG A 174 -3.57 7.79 -12.59
CA ARG A 174 -4.44 7.83 -13.76
C ARG A 174 -4.66 6.43 -14.35
N GLU A 175 -3.62 5.62 -14.45
CA GLU A 175 -3.71 4.24 -14.97
C GLU A 175 -4.57 3.38 -14.04
N PHE A 176 -4.36 3.49 -12.72
CA PHE A 176 -5.18 2.77 -11.73
C PHE A 176 -6.65 3.22 -11.76
N GLU A 177 -6.92 4.53 -11.93
CA GLU A 177 -8.29 5.06 -12.13
C GLU A 177 -8.95 4.50 -13.39
N GLU A 178 -8.20 4.32 -14.47
CA GLU A 178 -8.72 3.75 -15.73
C GLU A 178 -9.01 2.24 -15.58
N GLU A 179 -8.15 1.51 -14.86
CA GLU A 179 -8.34 0.09 -14.54
C GLU A 179 -9.50 -0.16 -13.55
N ASN A 180 -9.83 0.82 -12.70
CA ASN A 180 -10.85 0.73 -11.63
C ASN A 180 -11.90 1.85 -11.74
N SER A 181 -12.40 2.07 -12.95
CA SER A 181 -13.27 3.21 -13.31
C SER A 181 -14.62 3.28 -12.57
N GLU A 182 -15.01 2.20 -11.88
CA GLU A 182 -16.25 2.11 -11.11
C GLU A 182 -16.19 2.81 -9.75
N LYS A 183 -14.99 3.12 -9.26
CA LYS A 183 -14.76 3.76 -7.95
C LYS A 183 -13.91 5.00 -8.06
N GLU A 184 -14.20 5.94 -7.17
CA GLU A 184 -13.32 7.09 -6.97
C GLU A 184 -11.98 6.62 -6.43
N THR A 185 -10.89 7.12 -6.99
CA THR A 185 -9.53 6.74 -6.59
C THR A 185 -8.79 7.93 -6.01
N TYR A 186 -8.03 7.68 -4.94
CA TYR A 186 -7.16 8.65 -4.29
C TYR A 186 -5.69 8.20 -4.42
N CYS A 187 -4.74 9.11 -4.28
CA CYS A 187 -3.33 8.78 -4.11
C CYS A 187 -2.83 9.38 -2.80
N LEU A 188 -2.31 8.54 -1.91
CA LEU A 188 -1.58 8.99 -0.73
C LEU A 188 -0.08 8.99 -1.08
N PHE A 189 0.53 10.18 -1.12
CA PHE A 189 1.97 10.30 -1.35
C PHE A 189 2.68 10.58 -0.04
N ILE A 190 3.64 9.74 0.35
CA ILE A 190 4.33 9.81 1.65
C ILE A 190 5.83 9.99 1.45
N ALA A 191 6.38 11.07 2.01
CA ALA A 191 7.82 11.32 2.00
C ALA A 191 8.31 11.91 3.33
N PRO A 192 9.59 11.82 3.69
CA PRO A 192 10.13 12.52 4.87
C PRO A 192 9.84 14.03 4.88
N SER A 193 9.91 14.66 3.71
CA SER A 193 9.58 16.06 3.47
C SER A 193 9.08 16.22 2.03
N LEU A 194 8.24 17.21 1.78
CA LEU A 194 7.70 17.50 0.45
C LEU A 194 8.53 18.59 -0.21
N HIS A 195 9.20 18.27 -1.31
CA HIS A 195 9.91 19.27 -2.11
C HIS A 195 8.90 20.20 -2.80
N VAL A 196 9.23 21.49 -2.89
CA VAL A 196 8.33 22.52 -3.43
C VAL A 196 7.87 22.20 -4.86
N ASP A 197 8.78 21.76 -5.75
CA ASP A 197 8.42 21.43 -7.14
C ASP A 197 7.50 20.19 -7.22
N THR A 198 7.65 19.22 -6.31
CA THR A 198 6.76 18.05 -6.21
C THR A 198 5.36 18.51 -5.78
N LEU A 199 5.31 19.38 -4.78
CA LEU A 199 4.06 19.93 -4.26
C LEU A 199 3.34 20.78 -5.33
N GLU A 200 4.05 21.63 -6.06
CA GLU A 200 3.50 22.41 -7.18
C GLU A 200 2.96 21.50 -8.29
N THR A 201 3.68 20.42 -8.61
CA THR A 201 3.24 19.43 -9.60
C THR A 201 1.90 18.81 -9.18
N PHE A 202 1.78 18.37 -7.93
CA PHE A 202 0.54 17.80 -7.42
C PHE A 202 -0.57 18.85 -7.26
N TRP A 203 -0.23 20.08 -6.87
CA TRP A 203 -1.16 21.20 -6.79
C TRP A 203 -1.80 21.49 -8.15
N MET A 204 -1.00 21.49 -9.22
CA MET A 204 -1.50 21.61 -10.60
C MET A 204 -2.40 20.42 -10.97
N ALA A 205 -2.02 19.20 -10.61
CA ALA A 205 -2.78 17.99 -10.92
C ALA A 205 -4.17 17.98 -10.27
N ILE A 206 -4.31 18.47 -9.04
CA ILE A 206 -5.61 18.49 -8.35
C ILE A 206 -6.49 19.69 -8.77
N ASN A 207 -5.89 20.83 -9.18
CA ASN A 207 -6.64 22.02 -9.59
C ASN A 207 -7.04 22.00 -11.06
N TYR A 208 -6.11 21.62 -11.94
CA TYR A 208 -6.25 21.73 -13.40
C TYR A 208 -6.27 20.37 -14.10
N GLY A 209 -5.77 19.33 -13.44
CA GLY A 209 -5.85 17.96 -13.92
C GLY A 209 -4.64 17.45 -14.68
N TYR A 210 -4.74 16.17 -15.02
CA TYR A 210 -3.77 15.41 -15.78
C TYR A 210 -4.53 14.50 -16.75
N LYS A 211 -4.16 14.56 -18.03
CA LYS A 211 -4.89 13.90 -19.14
C LYS A 211 -6.40 14.22 -19.13
N GLY A 212 -6.75 15.49 -18.91
CA GLY A 212 -8.13 15.99 -19.06
C GLY A 212 -9.04 15.83 -17.84
N LYS A 213 -8.56 15.27 -16.73
CA LYS A 213 -9.33 15.13 -15.48
C LYS A 213 -8.49 15.51 -14.26
N LYS A 214 -9.13 16.12 -13.26
CA LYS A 214 -8.50 16.39 -11.95
C LYS A 214 -8.05 15.08 -11.30
N GLN A 215 -6.95 15.15 -10.55
CA GLN A 215 -6.46 14.04 -9.75
C GLN A 215 -6.74 14.28 -8.27
N LYS A 216 -6.65 13.21 -7.47
CA LYS A 216 -6.90 13.22 -6.01
C LYS A 216 -5.66 12.80 -5.25
N ILE A 217 -4.57 13.54 -5.44
CA ILE A 217 -3.27 13.30 -4.81
C ILE A 217 -3.20 14.05 -3.48
N ILE A 218 -2.86 13.33 -2.42
CA ILE A 218 -2.78 13.82 -1.04
C ILE A 218 -1.32 13.65 -0.59
N PRO A 219 -0.50 14.71 -0.66
CA PRO A 219 0.87 14.65 -0.19
C PRO A 219 0.92 14.86 1.33
N ILE A 220 1.50 13.90 2.04
CA ILE A 220 1.77 14.01 3.48
C ILE A 220 3.22 13.65 3.78
N THR A 221 3.71 14.14 4.90
CA THR A 221 4.99 13.73 5.44
C THR A 221 4.89 12.37 6.12
N LEU A 222 6.00 11.64 6.20
CA LEU A 222 6.09 10.40 6.97
C LEU A 222 5.68 10.63 8.44
N ASN A 223 6.04 11.78 9.02
CA ASN A 223 5.62 12.18 10.35
C ASN A 223 4.09 12.35 10.48
N GLN A 224 3.41 12.84 9.44
CA GLN A 224 1.95 12.92 9.41
C GLN A 224 1.31 11.53 9.32
N PHE A 225 1.89 10.61 8.54
CA PHE A 225 1.43 9.22 8.51
C PHE A 225 1.61 8.53 9.86
N VAL A 226 2.77 8.70 10.52
CA VAL A 226 3.01 8.23 11.89
C VAL A 226 1.97 8.81 12.87
N LYS A 227 1.58 10.08 12.72
CA LYS A 227 0.49 10.67 13.54
C LYS A 227 -0.84 9.98 13.30
N MET A 228 -1.17 9.59 12.06
CA MET A 228 -2.39 8.82 11.78
C MET A 228 -2.36 7.46 12.50
N LEU A 229 -1.22 6.76 12.50
CA LEU A 229 -1.04 5.53 13.26
C LEU A 229 -1.15 5.74 14.77
N LYS A 230 -0.63 6.85 15.31
CA LYS A 230 -0.79 7.21 16.73
C LYS A 230 -2.25 7.48 17.11
N VAL A 231 -3.04 8.08 16.21
CA VAL A 231 -4.49 8.26 16.39
C VAL A 231 -5.20 6.91 16.41
N LEU A 232 -4.89 6.03 15.46
CA LEU A 232 -5.39 4.66 15.41
C LEU A 232 -5.09 3.91 16.73
N LEU A 233 -3.83 3.98 17.19
CA LEU A 233 -3.39 3.33 18.41
C LEU A 233 -4.22 3.80 19.62
N ALA A 234 -4.39 5.12 19.76
CA ALA A 234 -5.18 5.69 20.84
C ALA A 234 -6.67 5.29 20.78
N MET A 235 -7.24 5.12 19.59
CA MET A 235 -8.61 4.59 19.43
C MET A 235 -8.68 3.11 19.83
N LYS A 236 -7.75 2.27 19.34
CA LYS A 236 -7.71 0.84 19.68
C LYS A 236 -7.53 0.61 21.18
N GLU A 237 -6.69 1.41 21.85
CA GLU A 237 -6.51 1.35 23.31
C GLU A 237 -7.79 1.67 24.11
N LYS A 238 -8.73 2.42 23.51
CA LYS A 238 -10.06 2.68 24.08
C LYS A 238 -11.12 1.65 23.69
N GLY A 239 -10.76 0.65 22.87
CA GLY A 239 -11.70 -0.30 22.29
C GLY A 239 -12.56 0.30 21.16
N GLU A 240 -12.15 1.43 20.59
CA GLU A 240 -12.83 2.05 19.45
C GLU A 240 -12.26 1.51 18.13
N ARG A 241 -13.14 1.38 17.12
CA ARG A 241 -12.77 0.90 15.79
C ARG A 241 -12.53 2.09 14.85
N PHE A 242 -11.37 2.10 14.23
CA PHE A 242 -11.11 2.92 13.05
C PHE A 242 -11.60 2.18 11.80
N THR A 243 -12.20 2.90 10.86
CA THR A 243 -12.78 2.33 9.62
C THR A 243 -12.38 3.15 8.40
N ARG A 244 -12.54 2.57 7.21
CA ARG A 244 -12.36 3.23 5.92
C ARG A 244 -13.13 4.54 5.79
N ASP A 245 -14.31 4.68 6.41
CA ASP A 245 -15.07 5.94 6.42
C ASP A 245 -14.32 7.08 7.12
N HIS A 246 -13.58 6.78 8.18
CA HIS A 246 -12.76 7.78 8.87
C HIS A 246 -11.63 8.27 7.98
N LEU A 247 -11.03 7.36 7.19
CA LEU A 247 -9.98 7.67 6.23
C LEU A 247 -10.53 8.42 5.02
N LEU A 248 -11.66 8.00 4.46
CA LEU A 248 -12.33 8.68 3.34
C LEU A 248 -12.73 10.11 3.71
N LYS A 249 -13.31 10.31 4.90
CA LYS A 249 -13.64 11.66 5.41
C LYS A 249 -12.39 12.52 5.54
N LEU A 250 -11.27 11.94 6.00
CA LEU A 250 -9.99 12.64 6.03
C LEU A 250 -9.56 13.02 4.61
N TYR A 251 -9.52 12.09 3.67
CA TYR A 251 -9.11 12.34 2.28
C TYR A 251 -9.94 13.44 1.61
N ILE A 252 -11.26 13.37 1.71
CA ILE A 252 -12.17 14.41 1.21
C ILE A 252 -11.84 15.75 1.86
N SER A 253 -11.62 15.76 3.17
CA SER A 253 -11.24 16.99 3.87
C SER A 253 -9.89 17.53 3.43
N LEU A 254 -8.90 16.71 3.10
CA LEU A 254 -7.57 17.18 2.68
C LEU A 254 -7.55 17.70 1.23
N LEU A 255 -8.53 17.28 0.41
CA LEU A 255 -8.71 17.71 -0.98
C LEU A 255 -9.71 18.86 -1.16
N ASP A 256 -10.28 19.39 -0.08
CA ASP A 256 -11.18 20.53 -0.14
C ASP A 256 -10.42 21.86 -0.32
N LEU A 257 -10.38 22.36 -1.55
CA LEU A 257 -9.59 23.55 -1.91
C LEU A 257 -10.32 24.88 -1.71
N ARG A 258 -11.50 24.89 -1.07
CA ARG A 258 -12.24 26.15 -0.85
C ARG A 258 -11.41 27.12 -0.02
N GLY A 259 -11.13 28.29 -0.61
CA GLY A 259 -10.33 29.34 0.02
C GLY A 259 -8.82 29.06 0.07
N ILE A 260 -8.33 28.06 -0.68
CA ILE A 260 -6.90 27.74 -0.82
C ILE A 260 -6.45 28.21 -2.21
N GLU A 261 -5.51 29.16 -2.25
CA GLU A 261 -5.11 29.84 -3.48
C GLU A 261 -3.80 29.29 -4.07
N ASN A 262 -2.95 28.70 -3.24
CA ASN A 262 -1.64 28.19 -3.65
C ASN A 262 -1.21 26.94 -2.85
N SER A 263 -0.14 26.32 -3.32
CA SER A 263 0.43 25.10 -2.76
C SER A 263 0.91 25.26 -1.30
N ASP A 264 1.46 26.43 -0.94
CA ASP A 264 1.91 26.74 0.42
C ASP A 264 0.73 26.76 1.41
N GLN A 265 -0.38 27.39 1.02
CA GLN A 265 -1.61 27.36 1.81
C GLN A 265 -2.17 25.94 1.90
N TRP A 266 -2.12 25.18 0.79
CA TRP A 266 -2.62 23.82 0.74
C TRP A 266 -1.91 22.88 1.71
N VAL A 267 -0.56 22.86 1.72
CA VAL A 267 0.20 21.99 2.62
C VAL A 267 0.04 22.38 4.09
N ASN A 268 -0.06 23.67 4.38
CA ASN A 268 -0.37 24.16 5.73
C ASN A 268 -1.77 23.72 6.18
N GLU A 269 -2.74 23.77 5.27
CA GLU A 269 -4.11 23.35 5.57
C GLU A 269 -4.23 21.83 5.71
N ILE A 270 -3.46 21.03 4.96
CA ILE A 270 -3.33 19.59 5.18
C ILE A 270 -2.86 19.32 6.61
N TYR A 271 -1.81 20.03 7.06
CA TYR A 271 -1.31 19.91 8.43
C TYR A 271 -2.39 20.25 9.47
N ASN A 272 -3.09 21.36 9.30
CA ASN A 272 -4.15 21.79 10.22
C ASN A 272 -5.30 20.80 10.30
N ARG A 273 -5.80 20.36 9.14
CA ARG A 273 -6.93 19.42 9.04
C ARG A 273 -6.60 18.06 9.61
N LEU A 274 -5.40 17.53 9.35
CA LEU A 274 -4.95 16.25 9.92
C LEU A 274 -4.85 16.33 11.46
N ASN A 275 -4.27 17.41 12.00
CA ASN A 275 -4.19 17.58 13.45
C ASN A 275 -5.59 17.75 14.08
N LYS A 276 -6.49 18.50 13.44
CA LYS A 276 -7.87 18.66 13.91
C LYS A 276 -8.61 17.32 13.90
N TRP A 277 -8.51 16.58 12.80
CA TRP A 277 -9.07 15.24 12.64
C TRP A 277 -8.57 14.30 13.74
N GLY A 278 -7.27 14.27 14.00
CA GLY A 278 -6.69 13.43 15.06
C GLY A 278 -7.21 13.79 16.45
N LYS A 279 -7.38 15.09 16.75
CA LYS A 279 -8.00 15.54 18.02
C LYS A 279 -9.46 15.12 18.13
N VAL A 280 -10.23 15.21 17.04
CA VAL A 280 -11.66 14.82 17.05
C VAL A 280 -11.80 13.33 17.36
N LEU A 281 -10.99 12.48 16.74
CA LEU A 281 -11.04 11.03 16.96
C LEU A 281 -10.51 10.63 18.34
N THR A 282 -9.49 11.31 18.86
CA THR A 282 -8.90 10.96 20.17
C THR A 282 -9.58 11.63 21.36
N ASN A 283 -10.33 12.73 21.19
CA ASN A 283 -11.03 13.40 22.29
C ASN A 283 -12.55 13.16 22.28
N GLY A 284 -13.07 12.39 21.32
CA GLY A 284 -14.49 12.10 21.14
C GLY A 284 -15.09 11.14 22.18
N ARG A 285 -14.99 11.47 23.48
CA ARG A 285 -15.94 11.15 24.56
C ARG A 285 -15.62 12.01 25.79
N ALA A 286 -16.05 13.27 25.72
CA ALA A 286 -16.41 14.09 26.86
C ALA A 286 -17.64 14.90 26.43
N ASN A 287 -18.79 14.23 26.47
CA ASN A 287 -20.15 14.73 26.72
C ASN A 287 -21.16 13.63 26.34
#